data_AF-A0AAV3Z9G1-F1
#
_entry.id   AF-A0AAV3Z9G1-F1
#
_cell.length_a   1.000
_cell.length_b   1.000
_cell.length_c   1.000
_cell.angle_alpha   90.00
_cell.angle_beta   90.00
_cell.angle_gamma   90.00
#
_symmetry.space_group_name_H-M   'P 1'
#
loop_
_entity.id
_entity.type
_entity.pdbx_description
1 polymer ?
#
loop_
_entity_poly.entity_id
_entity_poly.type
_entity_poly.pdbx_seq_one_letter_code
_entity_poly.pdbx_strand_id
1 'polypeptide(L)'
;MQEVVALTGINRRQSTFHHPISNGMVERLGGNLKRMLAKLADTNENWDQLIPGVLFTYREIPHNSTDYSPFELVFGLKPAGPFDI
;
A
#
# COMPACT_ATOMS: atom_id res chain seq x y z
N MET A 1 18.07 -1.17 -14.80
CA MET A 1 16.65 -1.62 -14.87
C MET A 1 16.48 -2.84 -15.76
N GLN A 2 16.88 -2.83 -17.04
CA GLN A 2 16.84 -4.03 -17.89
C GLN A 2 17.66 -5.20 -17.32
N GLU A 3 18.84 -4.90 -16.74
CA GLU A 3 19.69 -5.89 -16.08
C GLU A 3 19.01 -6.54 -14.86
N VAL A 4 18.34 -5.75 -14.01
CA VAL A 4 17.58 -6.27 -12.86
C VAL A 4 16.45 -7.19 -13.32
N VAL A 5 15.74 -6.81 -14.38
CA VAL A 5 14.67 -7.62 -14.99
C VAL A 5 15.23 -8.95 -15.53
N ALA A 6 16.39 -8.92 -16.17
CA ALA A 6 17.06 -10.11 -16.68
C ALA A 6 17.53 -11.05 -15.55
N LEU A 7 18.06 -10.50 -14.45
CA LEU A 7 18.52 -11.28 -13.31
C LEU A 7 17.39 -11.87 -12.46
N THR A 8 16.23 -11.21 -12.41
CA THR A 8 15.09 -11.60 -11.55
C THR A 8 14.00 -12.38 -12.27
N GLY A 9 14.06 -12.47 -13.61
CA GLY A 9 13.02 -13.11 -14.42
C GLY A 9 11.68 -12.36 -14.43
N ILE A 10 11.65 -11.10 -13.98
CA ILE A 10 10.42 -10.31 -13.89
C ILE A 10 9.93 -9.95 -15.30
N ASN A 11 8.64 -10.11 -15.57
CA ASN A 11 8.04 -9.60 -16.81
C ASN A 11 7.59 -8.15 -16.61
N ARG A 12 8.37 -7.19 -17.13
CA ARG A 12 8.07 -5.76 -17.00
C ARG A 12 6.96 -5.33 -17.96
N ARG A 13 5.82 -4.89 -17.44
CA ARG A 13 4.74 -4.25 -18.19
C ARG A 13 4.79 -2.74 -17.99
N GLN A 14 4.75 -1.97 -19.07
CA GLN A 14 4.66 -0.51 -19.02
C GLN A 14 3.29 -0.06 -19.53
N SER A 15 2.62 0.80 -18.77
CA SER A 15 1.43 1.50 -19.24
C SER A 15 1.81 2.61 -20.21
N THR A 16 0.84 3.03 -21.05
CA THR A 16 0.99 4.19 -21.93
C THR A 16 1.32 5.45 -21.12
N PHE A 17 2.13 6.31 -21.70
CA PHE A 17 2.49 7.60 -21.13
C PHE A 17 1.22 8.42 -20.83
N HIS A 18 1.18 9.10 -19.68
CA HIS A 18 0.04 9.89 -19.18
C HIS A 18 -1.31 9.15 -19.13
N HIS A 19 -1.31 7.84 -18.91
CA HIS A 19 -2.54 7.05 -18.74
C HIS A 19 -2.68 6.50 -17.31
N PRO A 20 -3.02 7.37 -16.31
CA PRO A 20 -3.09 7.00 -14.89
C PRO A 20 -4.09 5.86 -14.61
N ILE A 21 -5.14 5.77 -15.44
CA ILE A 21 -6.18 4.74 -15.34
C ILE A 21 -5.59 3.32 -15.38
N SER A 22 -4.51 3.09 -16.15
CA SER A 22 -3.83 1.79 -16.21
C SER A 22 -3.31 1.32 -14.85
N ASN A 23 -2.90 2.26 -13.98
CA ASN A 23 -2.31 1.96 -12.67
C ASN A 23 -3.21 2.42 -11.52
N GLY A 24 -4.52 2.58 -11.77
CA GLY A 24 -5.45 3.22 -10.84
C GLY A 24 -5.54 2.58 -9.46
N MET A 25 -5.24 1.29 -9.30
CA MET A 25 -5.16 0.65 -7.97
C MET A 25 -4.00 1.20 -7.14
N VAL A 26 -2.81 1.31 -7.75
CA VAL A 26 -1.61 1.86 -7.10
C VAL A 26 -1.80 3.34 -6.80
N GLU A 27 -2.41 4.09 -7.71
CA GLU A 27 -2.68 5.51 -7.50
C GLU A 27 -3.69 5.76 -6.37
N ARG A 28 -4.76 4.96 -6.29
CA ARG A 28 -5.71 5.01 -5.17
C ARG A 28 -5.05 4.68 -3.83
N LEU A 29 -4.19 3.65 -3.81
CA LEU A 29 -3.39 3.32 -2.64
C LEU A 29 -2.51 4.51 -2.22
N GLY A 30 -1.75 5.09 -3.15
CA GLY A 30 -0.91 6.25 -2.89
C GLY A 30 -1.71 7.44 -2.33
N GLY A 31 -2.90 7.69 -2.87
CA GLY A 31 -3.81 8.73 -2.35
C GLY A 31 -4.35 8.43 -0.94
N ASN A 32 -4.64 7.17 -0.61
CA ASN A 32 -5.02 6.76 0.74
C ASN A 32 -3.87 6.96 1.74
N LEU A 33 -2.66 6.49 1.39
CA LEU A 33 -1.48 6.61 2.25
C LEU A 33 -1.13 8.07 2.54
N LYS A 34 -1.18 8.93 1.51
CA LYS A 34 -1.00 10.38 1.70
C LYS A 34 -2.02 10.98 2.66
N ARG A 35 -3.30 10.58 2.56
CA ARG A 35 -4.35 11.04 3.48
C ARG A 35 -4.13 10.56 4.91
N MET A 36 -3.66 9.33 5.11
CA MET A 36 -3.35 8.80 6.44
C MET A 36 -2.14 9.51 7.06
N LEU A 37 -1.07 9.69 6.27
CA LEU A 37 0.12 10.43 6.69
C LEU A 37 -0.21 11.89 7.03
N ALA A 38 -1.00 12.57 6.20
CA ALA A 38 -1.42 13.95 6.46
C ALA A 38 -2.26 14.11 7.74
N LYS A 39 -2.90 13.04 8.22
CA LYS A 39 -3.65 13.06 9.50
C LYS A 39 -2.76 12.82 10.71
N LEU A 40 -1.63 12.12 10.54
CA LEU A 40 -0.75 11.70 11.63
C LEU A 40 0.50 12.56 11.76
N ALA A 41 0.93 13.18 10.66
CA ALA A 41 2.10 14.04 10.64
C ALA A 41 1.72 15.44 11.17
N ASP A 42 2.29 15.81 12.31
CA ASP A 42 2.20 17.18 12.86
C ASP A 42 3.06 18.17 12.05
N THR A 43 4.19 17.71 11.52
CA THR A 43 5.10 18.47 10.66
C THR A 43 5.57 17.62 9.48
N ASN A 44 6.07 18.29 8.44
CA ASN A 44 6.50 17.64 7.20
C ASN A 44 7.86 16.88 7.34
N GLU A 45 8.42 16.79 8.55
CA GLU A 45 9.77 16.26 8.80
C GLU A 45 9.78 14.80 9.28
N ASN A 46 8.67 14.28 9.80
CA ASN A 46 8.62 12.94 10.42
C ASN A 46 7.72 11.93 9.68
N TRP A 47 7.27 12.27 8.46
CA TRP A 47 6.31 11.43 7.73
C TRP A 47 6.88 10.05 7.36
N ASP A 48 8.19 9.96 7.14
CA ASP A 48 8.92 8.74 6.79
C ASP A 48 8.91 7.73 7.94
N GLN A 49 9.06 8.22 9.18
CA GLN A 49 8.98 7.41 10.40
C GLN A 49 7.56 6.85 10.64
N LEU A 50 6.54 7.52 10.10
CA LEU A 50 5.14 7.09 10.20
C LEU A 50 4.75 6.04 9.14
N ILE A 51 5.56 5.85 8.09
CA ILE A 51 5.26 4.91 7.00
C ILE A 51 4.97 3.49 7.51
N PRO A 52 5.80 2.88 8.39
CA PRO A 52 5.55 1.51 8.84
C PRO A 52 4.21 1.37 9.57
N GLY A 53 3.87 2.33 10.45
CA GLY A 53 2.60 2.34 11.18
C GLY A 53 1.40 2.52 10.25
N VAL A 54 1.46 3.50 9.35
CA VAL A 54 0.39 3.73 8.36
C VAL A 54 0.17 2.50 7.47
N LEU A 55 1.24 1.87 7.01
CA LEU A 55 1.15 0.67 6.19
C LEU A 55 0.61 -0.54 6.97
N PHE A 56 0.91 -0.65 8.27
CA PHE A 56 0.32 -1.68 9.12
C PHE A 56 -1.19 -1.47 9.25
N THR A 57 -1.62 -0.28 9.66
CA THR A 57 -3.04 0.07 9.78
C THR A 57 -3.80 -0.16 8.46
N TYR A 58 -3.20 0.18 7.32
CA TYR A 58 -3.82 -0.07 6.02
C TYR A 58 -4.02 -1.56 5.72
N ARG A 59 -3.09 -2.43 6.15
CA ARG A 59 -3.18 -3.87 5.92
C ARG A 59 -4.13 -4.58 6.88
N GLU A 60 -4.37 -3.99 8.04
CA GLU A 60 -5.24 -4.53 9.08
C GLU A 60 -6.72 -4.22 8.82
N ILE A 61 -7.03 -3.04 8.27
CA ILE A 61 -8.41 -2.59 8.09
C ILE A 61 -9.09 -3.29 6.89
N PRO A 62 -10.28 -3.88 7.07
CA PRO A 62 -11.08 -4.40 5.96
C PRO A 62 -11.44 -3.34 4.92
N HIS A 63 -11.29 -3.67 3.63
CA HIS A 63 -11.70 -2.79 2.56
C HIS A 63 -13.16 -3.03 2.15
N ASN A 64 -13.96 -1.98 2.04
CA ASN A 64 -15.39 -2.06 1.65
C ASN A 64 -15.67 -2.80 0.32
N SER A 65 -14.67 -2.90 -0.57
CA SER A 65 -14.84 -3.61 -1.85
C SER A 65 -14.75 -5.13 -1.70
N THR A 66 -14.09 -5.62 -0.66
CA THR A 66 -13.78 -7.04 -0.46
C THR A 66 -14.27 -7.57 0.87
N ASP A 67 -14.64 -6.71 1.82
CA ASP A 67 -14.94 -7.01 3.23
C ASP A 67 -13.81 -7.72 4.00
N TYR A 68 -12.70 -8.02 3.34
CA TYR A 68 -11.45 -8.54 3.91
C TYR A 68 -10.37 -7.46 3.94
N SER A 69 -9.48 -7.59 4.92
CA SER A 69 -8.24 -6.81 5.00
C SER A 69 -7.20 -7.31 4.00
N PRO A 70 -6.30 -6.44 3.51
CA PRO A 70 -5.19 -6.88 2.66
C PRO A 70 -4.31 -7.96 3.31
N PHE A 71 -4.16 -7.96 4.64
CA PHE A 71 -3.44 -9.01 5.35
C PHE A 71 -4.13 -10.36 5.23
N GLU A 72 -5.45 -10.42 5.45
CA GLU A 72 -6.24 -11.65 5.31
C GLU A 72 -6.17 -12.21 3.88
N LEU A 73 -6.20 -11.33 2.86
CA LEU A 73 -6.12 -11.76 1.46
C LEU A 73 -4.76 -12.38 1.09
N VAL A 74 -3.68 -11.98 1.77
CA VAL A 74 -2.33 -12.48 1.49
C VAL A 74 -2.02 -13.74 2.29
N PHE A 75 -2.40 -13.76 3.58
CA PHE A 75 -1.99 -14.81 4.51
C PHE A 75 -3.10 -15.80 4.88
N GLY A 76 -4.36 -15.49 4.59
CA GLY A 76 -5.51 -16.31 5.00
C GLY A 76 -5.75 -16.31 6.52
N LEU A 77 -5.10 -15.40 7.24
CA LEU A 77 -5.16 -15.27 8.70
C LEU A 77 -5.70 -13.89 9.06
N LYS A 78 -6.38 -13.80 10.20
CA LYS A 78 -6.71 -12.49 10.76
C LYS A 78 -5.44 -11.80 11.25
N PRO A 79 -5.24 -10.51 10.96
CA PRO A 79 -4.13 -9.76 11.52
C PRO A 79 -4.24 -9.77 13.05
N ALA A 80 -3.13 -9.98 13.76
CA ALA A 80 -3.06 -9.77 15.20
C ALA A 80 -2.66 -8.30 15.42
N GLY A 81 -3.68 -7.45 15.56
CA GLY A 81 -3.54 -6.03 15.80
C GLY A 81 -3.16 -5.73 17.24
N PRO A 82 -2.60 -4.53 17.52
CA PRO A 82 -2.35 -4.06 18.87
C PRO A 82 -3.65 -3.88 19.71
N PHE A 83 -4.82 -3.99 19.08
CA PHE A 83 -6.13 -3.89 19.72
C PHE A 83 -6.87 -5.23 19.83
N ASP A 84 -6.28 -6.33 19.36
CA ASP A 84 -6.86 -7.66 19.54
C ASP A 84 -6.50 -8.17 20.95
N ILE A 85 -7.48 -8.11 21.87
CA ILE A 85 -7.43 -8.64 23.25
C ILE A 85 -8.18 -9.96 23.31
#